data_AF-A0A1J1H4P3-F1
#
_entry.id   AF-A0A1J1H4P3-F1
#
_cell.length_a   1.000
_cell.length_b   1.000
_cell.length_c   1.000
_cell.angle_alpha   90.00
_cell.angle_beta   90.00
_cell.angle_gamma   90.00
#
_symmetry.space_group_name_H-M   'P 1'
#
loop_
_entity.id
_entity.type
_entity.pdbx_description
1 polymer ?
#
loop_
_entity_poly.entity_id
_entity_poly.type
_entity_poly.pdbx_seq_one_letter_code
_entity_poly.pdbx_strand_id
1 'polypeptide(L)'
;MGEQILYDSFPLTFLNGDIEENFNDENENNFRKEIKNITERLKLLRIEINEKYSLRSVLEEKLTMLQKEEHVKQNNLKYIMNFSENNLYEREVLNYKNNIKYLKKQIKNSTCKIKLLLEKEFKVRKQLQLNYMALHDLLNERINYILSDYIKHRKCACAIYAYQQENKKV
;
A
#
# COMPACT_ATOMS: atom_id res chain seq x y z
N MET A 1 -1.88 -14.60 37.17
CA MET A 1 -0.75 -15.55 37.11
C MET A 1 0.09 -15.16 35.91
N GLY A 2 0.94 -14.15 36.07
CA GLY A 2 1.88 -13.74 35.04
C GLY A 2 3.20 -14.43 35.33
N GLU A 3 3.67 -15.25 34.40
CA GLU A 3 5.02 -15.79 34.45
C GLU A 3 5.99 -14.61 34.28
N GLN A 4 6.51 -14.10 35.40
CA GLN A 4 7.67 -13.24 35.39
C GLN A 4 8.82 -14.06 34.82
N ILE A 5 9.22 -13.74 33.59
CA ILE A 5 10.50 -14.16 33.04
C ILE A 5 11.56 -13.56 33.96
N LEU A 6 12.08 -14.38 34.88
CA LEU A 6 13.26 -14.07 35.67
C LEU A 6 14.41 -13.91 34.68
N TYR A 7 14.72 -12.66 34.34
CA TYR A 7 16.02 -12.30 33.80
C TYR A 7 17.01 -12.53 34.93
N ASP A 8 17.50 -13.76 35.05
CA ASP A 8 18.73 -14.04 35.79
C ASP A 8 19.77 -13.03 35.31
N SER A 9 20.18 -12.16 36.22
CA SER A 9 21.25 -11.19 36.05
C SER A 9 22.55 -11.95 35.84
N PHE A 10 22.73 -12.44 34.60
CA PHE A 10 23.96 -13.05 34.14
C PHE A 10 25.05 -11.99 34.24
N PRO A 11 26.18 -12.26 34.91
CA PRO A 11 27.22 -11.26 35.05
C PRO A 11 27.75 -10.94 33.65
N LEU A 12 27.51 -9.70 33.21
CA LEU A 12 28.06 -9.10 31.97
C LEU A 12 29.59 -8.97 32.00
N THR A 13 30.28 -9.62 32.95
CA THR A 13 31.73 -9.56 33.18
C THR A 13 32.56 -10.15 32.04
N PHE A 14 31.94 -10.77 31.04
CA PHE A 14 32.62 -11.19 29.81
C PHE A 14 32.88 -10.04 28.83
N LEU A 15 32.28 -8.85 29.03
CA LEU A 15 32.43 -7.68 28.16
C LEU A 15 33.65 -6.80 28.49
N ASN A 16 34.48 -7.15 29.48
CA ASN A 16 35.63 -6.33 29.89
C ASN A 16 36.88 -6.48 29.01
N GLY A 17 36.77 -7.18 27.88
CA GLY A 17 37.74 -7.11 26.80
C GLY A 17 37.03 -6.57 25.58
N ASP A 18 37.33 -5.34 25.18
CA ASP A 18 36.96 -4.76 23.90
C ASP A 18 37.60 -5.62 22.79
N ILE A 19 36.95 -6.72 22.44
CA ILE A 19 37.17 -7.39 21.18
C ILE A 19 36.34 -6.57 20.21
N GLU A 20 37.00 -5.73 19.41
CA GLU A 20 36.43 -5.19 18.17
C GLU A 20 36.08 -6.38 17.26
N GLU A 21 34.95 -7.02 17.52
CA GLU A 21 34.40 -7.99 16.60
C GLU A 21 33.85 -7.23 15.40
N ASN A 22 34.67 -7.12 14.35
CA ASN A 22 34.19 -6.94 12.99
C ASN A 22 33.37 -8.18 12.58
N PHE A 23 32.24 -8.41 13.24
CA PHE A 23 31.35 -9.52 12.95
C PHE A 23 30.48 -9.12 11.75
N ASN A 24 30.90 -9.52 10.56
CA ASN A 24 30.12 -9.31 9.35
C ASN A 24 29.03 -10.38 9.25
N ASP A 25 27.87 -10.11 9.86
CA ASP A 25 26.71 -10.98 9.75
C ASP A 25 26.03 -10.82 8.38
N GLU A 26 26.34 -11.75 7.47
CA GLU A 26 25.75 -11.79 6.13
C GLU A 26 24.22 -11.95 6.16
N ASN A 27 23.65 -12.67 7.13
CA ASN A 27 22.21 -12.87 7.23
C ASN A 27 21.49 -11.59 7.65
N GLU A 28 22.01 -10.89 8.66
CA GLU A 28 21.48 -9.59 9.09
C GLU A 28 21.60 -8.55 7.96
N ASN A 29 22.71 -8.56 7.22
CA ASN A 29 22.88 -7.70 6.05
C ASN A 29 21.87 -8.02 4.94
N ASN A 30 21.55 -9.30 4.71
CA ASN A 30 20.54 -9.72 3.75
C ASN A 30 19.14 -9.28 4.19
N PHE A 31 18.76 -9.50 5.45
CA PHE A 31 17.47 -9.02 5.98
C PHE A 31 17.32 -7.50 5.79
N ARG A 32 18.36 -6.72 6.09
CA ARG A 32 18.34 -5.25 5.91
C ARG A 32 18.12 -4.85 4.45
N LYS A 33 18.79 -5.53 3.51
CA LYS A 33 18.62 -5.28 2.07
C LYS A 33 17.21 -5.60 1.62
N GLU A 34 16.67 -6.75 2.01
CA GLU A 34 15.32 -7.18 1.64
C GLU A 34 14.24 -6.26 2.23
N ILE A 35 14.35 -5.90 3.51
CA ILE A 35 13.47 -4.93 4.17
C ILE A 35 13.49 -3.60 3.40
N LYS A 36 14.67 -3.10 3.03
CA LYS A 36 14.81 -1.85 2.27
C LYS A 36 14.11 -1.95 0.91
N ASN A 37 14.34 -3.04 0.17
CA ASN A 37 13.72 -3.27 -1.14
C ASN A 37 12.19 -3.32 -1.06
N ILE A 38 11.63 -4.06 -0.09
CA ILE A 38 10.18 -4.13 0.10
C ILE A 38 9.62 -2.76 0.50
N THR A 39 10.32 -2.02 1.36
CA THR A 39 9.91 -0.68 1.80
C THR A 39 9.88 0.33 0.65
N GLU A 40 10.88 0.31 -0.23
CA GLU A 40 10.90 1.14 -1.44
C GLU A 40 9.75 0.78 -2.39
N ARG A 41 9.48 -0.52 -2.59
CA ARG A 41 8.35 -0.98 -3.39
C ARG A 41 7.00 -0.52 -2.82
N LEU A 42 6.83 -0.55 -1.50
CA LEU A 42 5.63 -0.06 -0.82
C LEU A 42 5.42 1.44 -1.04
N LYS A 43 6.51 2.25 -1.02
CA LYS A 43 6.44 3.68 -1.34
C LYS A 43 5.95 3.93 -2.76
N LEU A 44 6.51 3.22 -3.74
CA LEU A 44 6.12 3.33 -5.15
C LEU A 44 4.64 2.97 -5.37
N LEU A 45 4.18 1.87 -4.75
CA LEU A 45 2.77 1.46 -4.85
C LEU A 45 1.81 2.49 -4.23
N ARG A 46 2.19 3.13 -3.12
CA ARG A 46 1.41 4.22 -2.52
C ARG A 46 1.31 5.43 -3.45
N ILE A 47 2.42 5.82 -4.09
CA ILE A 47 2.42 6.91 -5.08
C ILE A 47 1.49 6.55 -6.24
N GLU A 48 1.61 5.33 -6.78
CA GLU A 48 0.78 4.88 -7.90
C GLU A 48 -0.72 4.89 -7.55
N ILE A 49 -1.11 4.48 -6.33
CA ILE A 49 -2.51 4.55 -5.88
C ILE A 49 -2.99 6.00 -5.86
N ASN A 50 -2.18 6.93 -5.34
CA ASN A 50 -2.54 8.34 -5.27
C ASN A 50 -2.70 8.99 -6.66
N GLU A 51 -1.83 8.65 -7.60
CA GLU A 51 -1.94 9.11 -8.99
C GLU A 51 -3.20 8.58 -9.68
N LYS A 52 -3.53 7.30 -9.50
CA LYS A 52 -4.77 6.75 -10.07
C LYS A 52 -6.01 7.36 -9.44
N TYR A 53 -5.97 7.61 -8.13
CA TYR A 53 -7.05 8.28 -7.42
C TYR A 53 -7.26 9.72 -7.94
N SER A 54 -6.20 10.49 -8.13
CA SER A 54 -6.32 11.87 -8.62
C SER A 54 -6.91 11.92 -10.03
N LEU A 55 -6.45 11.03 -10.94
CA LEU A 55 -7.01 10.89 -12.27
C LEU A 55 -8.49 10.50 -12.25
N ARG A 56 -8.87 9.59 -11.35
CA ARG A 56 -10.26 9.17 -11.16
C ARG A 56 -11.13 10.33 -10.70
N SER A 57 -10.68 11.09 -9.69
CA SER A 57 -11.39 12.27 -9.16
C SER A 57 -11.69 13.29 -10.26
N VAL A 58 -10.69 13.61 -11.09
CA VAL A 58 -10.86 14.56 -12.21
C VAL A 58 -11.85 14.03 -13.25
N LEU A 59 -11.85 12.72 -13.52
CA LEU A 59 -12.83 12.11 -14.44
C LEU A 59 -14.24 12.07 -13.86
N GLU A 60 -14.38 11.84 -12.56
CA GLU A 60 -15.66 11.89 -11.85
C GLU A 60 -16.24 13.32 -11.90
N GLU A 61 -15.43 14.35 -11.64
CA GLU A 61 -15.84 15.75 -11.79
C GLU A 61 -16.30 16.05 -13.21
N LYS A 62 -15.51 15.67 -14.24
CA LYS A 62 -15.90 15.81 -15.65
C LYS A 62 -17.21 15.09 -15.97
N LEU A 63 -17.42 13.90 -15.41
CA LEU A 63 -18.67 13.15 -15.58
C LEU A 63 -19.86 13.92 -15.00
N THR A 64 -19.72 14.50 -13.80
CA THR A 64 -20.80 15.31 -13.21
C THR A 64 -21.15 16.53 -14.05
N MET A 65 -20.15 17.18 -14.65
CA MET A 65 -20.36 18.32 -15.55
C MET A 65 -21.10 17.90 -16.81
N LEU A 66 -20.73 16.78 -17.43
CA LEU A 66 -21.42 16.24 -18.61
C LEU A 66 -22.87 15.87 -18.29
N GLN A 67 -23.14 15.28 -17.11
CA GLN A 67 -24.50 14.94 -16.67
C GLN A 67 -25.36 16.19 -16.43
N LYS A 68 -24.78 17.24 -15.83
CA LYS A 68 -25.45 18.54 -15.68
C LYS A 68 -25.79 19.14 -17.05
N GLU A 69 -24.84 19.13 -17.98
CA GLU A 69 -25.04 19.65 -19.34
C GLU A 69 -26.13 18.86 -20.09
N GLU A 70 -26.12 17.53 -19.97
CA GLU A 70 -27.16 16.68 -20.55
C GLU A 70 -28.53 17.05 -20.00
N HIS A 71 -28.66 17.20 -18.68
CA HIS A 71 -29.92 17.55 -18.02
C HIS A 71 -30.43 18.93 -18.46
N VAL A 72 -29.56 19.94 -18.52
CA VAL A 72 -29.91 21.28 -19.01
C VAL A 72 -30.41 21.21 -20.46
N LYS A 73 -29.69 20.51 -21.35
CA LYS A 73 -30.11 20.38 -22.75
C LYS A 73 -31.41 19.60 -22.92
N GLN A 74 -31.66 18.58 -22.10
CA GLN A 74 -32.94 17.87 -22.08
C GLN A 74 -34.09 18.78 -21.63
N ASN A 75 -33.87 19.62 -20.62
CA ASN A 75 -34.88 20.58 -20.16
C ASN A 75 -35.18 21.65 -21.20
N ASN A 76 -34.15 22.20 -21.85
CA ASN A 76 -34.31 23.17 -22.93
C ASN A 76 -35.08 22.56 -24.11
N LEU A 77 -34.79 21.31 -24.47
CA LEU A 77 -35.54 20.60 -25.51
C LEU A 77 -37.01 20.43 -25.14
N LYS A 78 -37.32 20.05 -23.90
CA LYS A 78 -38.71 19.94 -23.41
C LYS A 78 -39.43 21.28 -23.47
N TYR A 79 -38.76 22.37 -23.06
CA TYR A 79 -39.30 23.71 -23.14
C TYR A 79 -39.64 24.09 -24.59
N ILE A 80 -38.70 23.93 -25.52
CA ILE A 80 -38.90 24.23 -26.94
C ILE A 80 -40.09 23.43 -27.49
N MET A 81 -40.16 22.13 -27.22
CA MET A 81 -41.23 21.26 -27.70
C MET A 81 -42.61 21.62 -27.11
N ASN A 82 -42.68 22.14 -25.88
CA ASN A 82 -43.94 22.54 -25.25
C ASN A 82 -44.48 23.88 -25.79
N PHE A 83 -43.62 24.78 -26.28
CA PHE A 83 -44.02 26.08 -26.80
C PHE A 83 -44.13 26.12 -28.34
N SER A 84 -43.59 25.12 -29.05
CA SER A 84 -43.64 25.05 -30.50
C SER A 84 -44.83 24.19 -30.97
N GLU A 85 -46.03 24.75 -31.03
CA GLU A 85 -47.21 24.06 -31.60
C GLU A 85 -47.14 23.91 -33.14
N ASN A 86 -46.22 24.61 -33.84
CA ASN A 86 -46.23 24.74 -35.31
C ASN A 86 -44.88 24.48 -36.02
N ASN A 87 -44.16 23.38 -35.73
CA ASN A 87 -42.99 22.86 -36.50
C ASN A 87 -41.85 23.85 -36.88
N LEU A 88 -41.86 25.09 -36.39
CA LEU A 88 -40.94 26.18 -36.79
C LEU A 88 -39.49 25.93 -36.40
N TYR A 89 -39.26 25.05 -35.42
CA TYR A 89 -37.95 24.80 -34.82
C TYR A 89 -37.43 23.36 -35.05
N GLU A 90 -37.93 22.64 -36.05
CA GLU A 90 -37.54 21.24 -36.32
C GLU A 90 -36.01 21.04 -36.42
N ARG A 91 -35.32 21.96 -37.09
CA ARG A 91 -33.86 21.90 -37.25
C ARG A 91 -33.11 22.06 -35.92
N GLU A 92 -33.62 22.92 -35.04
CA GLU A 92 -33.04 23.16 -33.72
C GLU A 92 -33.32 21.99 -32.78
N VAL A 93 -34.55 21.47 -32.78
CA VAL A 93 -34.95 20.24 -32.08
C VAL A 93 -34.07 19.07 -32.49
N LEU A 94 -33.79 18.90 -33.79
CA LEU A 94 -32.89 17.88 -34.30
C LEU A 94 -31.44 18.08 -33.81
N ASN A 95 -30.96 19.33 -33.79
CA ASN A 95 -29.63 19.66 -33.29
C ASN A 95 -29.50 19.33 -31.78
N TYR A 96 -30.49 19.69 -30.97
CA TYR A 96 -30.54 19.33 -29.54
C TYR A 96 -30.55 17.82 -29.33
N LYS A 97 -31.34 17.07 -30.10
CA LYS A 97 -31.37 15.60 -30.05
C LYS A 97 -30.00 14.99 -30.37
N ASN A 98 -29.32 15.49 -31.39
CA ASN A 98 -27.97 15.04 -31.76
C ASN A 98 -26.94 15.34 -30.66
N ASN A 99 -26.99 16.55 -30.08
CA ASN A 99 -26.12 16.95 -28.98
C ASN A 99 -26.33 16.10 -27.73
N ILE A 100 -27.59 15.83 -27.36
CA ILE A 100 -27.91 14.94 -26.23
C ILE A 100 -27.40 13.52 -26.49
N LYS A 101 -27.57 12.99 -27.71
CA LYS A 101 -27.04 11.67 -28.08
C LYS A 101 -25.51 11.61 -27.97
N TYR A 102 -24.83 12.67 -28.40
CA TYR A 102 -23.37 12.78 -28.26
C TYR A 102 -22.94 12.82 -26.80
N LEU A 103 -23.58 13.66 -25.97
CA LEU A 103 -23.31 13.73 -24.52
C LEU A 103 -23.53 12.39 -23.82
N LYS A 104 -24.64 11.69 -24.11
CA LYS A 104 -24.89 10.32 -23.59
C LYS A 104 -23.77 9.35 -23.92
N LYS A 105 -23.22 9.41 -25.14
CA LYS A 105 -22.08 8.58 -25.56
C LYS A 105 -20.81 8.94 -24.77
N GLN A 106 -20.55 10.23 -24.58
CA GLN A 106 -19.40 10.69 -23.78
C GLN A 106 -19.53 10.27 -22.31
N ILE A 107 -20.71 10.43 -21.71
CA ILE A 107 -21.01 9.98 -20.34
C ILE A 107 -20.73 8.50 -20.21
N LYS A 108 -21.30 7.65 -21.08
CA LYS A 108 -21.06 6.20 -21.08
C LYS A 108 -19.57 5.85 -21.17
N ASN A 109 -18.84 6.51 -22.07
CA ASN A 109 -17.40 6.30 -22.23
C ASN A 109 -16.62 6.69 -20.96
N SER A 110 -16.95 7.82 -20.35
CA SER A 110 -16.33 8.28 -19.11
C SER A 110 -16.61 7.33 -17.95
N THR A 111 -17.85 6.84 -17.83
CA THR A 111 -18.21 5.82 -16.82
C THR A 111 -17.41 4.53 -17.00
N CYS A 112 -17.25 4.04 -18.24
CA CYS A 112 -16.42 2.87 -18.52
C CYS A 112 -14.95 3.10 -18.13
N LYS A 113 -14.40 4.29 -18.42
CA LYS A 113 -13.02 4.65 -18.04
C LYS A 113 -12.83 4.70 -16.52
N ILE A 114 -13.79 5.27 -15.78
CA ILE A 114 -13.78 5.31 -14.31
C ILE A 114 -13.80 3.89 -13.75
N LYS A 115 -14.68 3.02 -14.26
CA LYS A 115 -14.75 1.62 -13.84
C LYS A 115 -13.41 0.88 -14.05
N LEU A 116 -12.79 1.07 -15.21
CA LEU A 116 -11.49 0.49 -15.52
C LEU A 116 -10.36 1.03 -14.62
N LEU A 117 -10.42 2.32 -14.24
CA LEU A 117 -9.47 2.88 -13.27
C LEU A 117 -9.67 2.30 -11.87
N LEU A 118 -10.91 2.10 -11.43
CA LEU A 118 -11.20 1.43 -10.15
C LEU A 118 -10.63 0.01 -10.10
N GLU A 119 -10.81 -0.76 -11.17
CA GLU A 119 -10.24 -2.11 -11.28
C GLU A 119 -8.71 -2.10 -11.22
N LYS A 120 -8.07 -1.14 -11.90
CA LYS A 120 -6.61 -0.96 -11.86
C LYS A 120 -6.12 -0.57 -10.47
N GLU A 121 -6.79 0.37 -9.83
CA GLU A 121 -6.47 0.80 -8.46
C GLU A 121 -6.61 -0.36 -7.46
N PHE A 122 -7.66 -1.17 -7.60
CA PHE A 122 -7.86 -2.36 -6.78
C PHE A 122 -6.69 -3.35 -6.90
N LYS A 123 -6.19 -3.59 -8.12
CA LYS A 123 -5.02 -4.46 -8.33
C LYS A 123 -3.77 -3.94 -7.61
N VAL A 124 -3.52 -2.63 -7.67
CA VAL A 124 -2.37 -2.01 -6.99
C VAL A 124 -2.53 -2.07 -5.47
N ARG A 125 -3.74 -1.82 -4.94
CA ARG A 125 -4.04 -1.97 -3.50
C ARG A 125 -3.82 -3.40 -3.01
N LYS A 126 -4.23 -4.40 -3.80
CA LYS A 126 -3.99 -5.81 -3.49
C LYS A 126 -2.48 -6.12 -3.44
N GLN A 127 -1.72 -5.60 -4.40
CA GLN A 127 -0.26 -5.77 -4.41
C GLN A 127 0.41 -5.08 -3.22
N LEU A 128 -0.06 -3.91 -2.83
CA LEU A 128 0.39 -3.20 -1.63
C LEU A 128 0.16 -4.06 -0.37
N GLN A 129 -1.03 -4.64 -0.23
CA GLN A 129 -1.36 -5.51 0.90
C GLN A 129 -0.45 -6.75 0.96
N LEU A 130 -0.23 -7.43 -0.17
CA LEU A 130 0.64 -8.60 -0.22
C LEU A 130 2.08 -8.26 0.18
N ASN A 131 2.59 -7.11 -0.26
CA ASN A 131 3.94 -6.66 0.12
C ASN A 131 4.03 -6.27 1.60
N TYR A 132 2.95 -5.77 2.20
CA TYR A 132 2.90 -5.54 3.65
C TYR A 132 2.98 -6.83 4.44
N MET A 133 2.26 -7.86 3.99
CA MET A 133 2.31 -9.19 4.62
C MET A 133 3.72 -9.78 4.49
N ALA A 134 4.32 -9.73 3.30
CA ALA A 134 5.69 -10.19 3.09
C ALA A 134 6.71 -9.45 3.99
N LEU A 135 6.57 -8.13 4.18
CA LEU A 135 7.43 -7.38 5.09
C LEU A 135 7.26 -7.84 6.55
N HIS A 136 6.01 -8.06 6.96
CA HIS A 136 5.70 -8.53 8.32
C HIS A 136 6.33 -9.90 8.58
N ASP A 137 6.20 -10.83 7.63
CA ASP A 137 6.76 -12.18 7.75
C ASP A 137 8.29 -12.13 7.81
N LEU A 138 8.92 -11.33 6.96
CA LEU A 138 10.38 -11.12 6.97
C LEU A 138 10.88 -10.51 8.29
N LEU A 139 10.13 -9.57 8.87
CA LEU A 139 10.48 -8.99 10.17
C LEU A 139 10.40 -10.03 11.29
N ASN A 140 9.41 -10.92 11.26
CA ASN A 140 9.29 -12.01 12.22
C ASN A 140 10.43 -13.02 12.07
N GLU A 141 10.82 -13.36 10.84
CA GLU A 141 11.99 -14.21 10.58
C GLU A 141 13.26 -13.60 11.15
N ARG A 142 13.48 -12.29 10.92
CA ARG A 142 14.63 -11.58 11.48
C ARG A 142 14.62 -11.57 13.01
N ILE A 143 13.46 -11.34 13.65
CA ILE A 143 13.33 -11.41 15.12
C ILE A 143 13.71 -12.80 15.62
N ASN A 144 13.20 -13.86 14.98
CA ASN A 144 13.51 -15.24 15.35
C ASN A 144 15.00 -15.57 15.18
N TYR A 145 15.62 -15.03 14.13
CA TYR A 145 17.06 -15.14 13.91
C TYR A 145 17.85 -14.51 15.07
N ILE A 146 17.55 -13.25 15.42
CA ILE A 146 18.21 -12.52 16.52
C ILE A 146 18.02 -13.27 17.86
N LEU A 147 16.80 -13.76 18.14
CA LEU A 147 16.51 -14.50 19.37
C LEU A 147 17.28 -15.82 19.41
N SER A 148 17.34 -16.55 18.30
CA SER A 148 18.08 -17.81 18.21
C SER A 148 19.57 -17.61 18.42
N ASP A 149 20.12 -16.54 17.86
CA ASP A 149 21.51 -16.17 18.02
C ASP A 149 21.84 -15.79 19.47
N TYR A 150 21.02 -14.94 20.09
CA TYR A 150 21.12 -14.60 21.50
C TYR A 150 21.08 -15.84 22.42
N ILE A 151 20.17 -16.79 22.17
CA ILE A 151 20.08 -18.04 22.95
C ILE A 151 21.34 -18.89 22.78
N LYS A 152 21.88 -19.00 21.56
CA LYS A 152 23.14 -19.73 21.31
C LYS A 152 24.29 -19.10 22.10
N HIS A 153 24.47 -17.79 21.97
CA HIS A 153 25.54 -17.08 22.68
C HIS A 153 25.38 -17.14 24.21
N ARG A 154 24.16 -17.09 24.73
CA ARG A 154 23.89 -17.32 26.17
C ARG A 154 24.33 -18.71 26.61
N LYS A 155 24.01 -19.77 25.86
CA LYS A 155 24.43 -21.15 26.18
C LYS A 155 25.95 -21.30 26.13
N CYS A 156 26.61 -20.70 25.14
CA CYS A 156 28.07 -20.67 25.04
C CYS A 156 28.70 -19.96 26.25
N ALA A 157 28.17 -18.80 26.66
CA ALA A 157 28.65 -18.07 27.83
C ALA A 157 28.47 -18.87 29.13
N CYS A 158 27.33 -19.55 29.31
CA CYS A 158 27.11 -20.46 30.45
C CYS A 158 28.14 -21.60 30.48
N ALA A 159 28.43 -22.20 29.32
CA ALA A 159 29.40 -23.30 29.21
C ALA A 159 30.83 -22.83 29.52
N ILE A 160 31.23 -21.66 29.00
CA ILE A 160 32.54 -21.05 29.29
C ILE A 160 32.67 -20.73 30.79
N TYR A 161 31.63 -20.16 31.39
CA TYR A 161 31.61 -19.87 32.83
C TYR A 161 31.73 -21.14 33.69
N ALA A 162 30.99 -22.21 33.34
CA ALA A 162 31.09 -23.50 34.02
C ALA A 162 32.51 -24.10 33.92
N TYR A 163 33.10 -24.08 32.71
CA TYR A 163 34.47 -24.56 32.50
C TYR A 163 35.52 -23.74 33.27
N GLN A 164 35.32 -22.44 33.42
CA GLN A 164 36.20 -21.59 34.25
C GLN A 164 36.06 -21.88 35.75
N GLN A 165 34.85 -22.20 36.24
CA GLN A 165 34.61 -22.63 37.61
C GLN A 165 35.27 -23.98 37.89
N GLU A 166 35.18 -24.94 36.95
CA GLU A 166 35.80 -26.27 37.09
C GLU A 166 37.34 -26.22 37.03
N ASN A 167 37.92 -25.31 36.24
CA ASN A 167 39.38 -25.18 36.10
C ASN A 167 40.05 -24.25 37.13
N LYS A 168 39.26 -23.44 37.85
CA LYS A 168 39.75 -22.79 39.07
C LYS A 168 39.85 -23.85 40.16
N LYS A 169 41.01 -24.53 40.21
CA LYS A 169 41.41 -25.38 41.35
C LYS A 169 41.18 -24.60 42.66
N VAL A 170 40.35 -25.17 43.54
CA VAL A 170 40.40 -24.91 44.99
C VAL A 170 41.82 -25.22 45.49
#